data_AF-A0A2V6H1A9-F1
#
_entry.id   AF-A0A2V6H1A9-F1
#
_cell.length_a   1.000
_cell.length_b   1.000
_cell.length_c   1.000
_cell.angle_alpha   90.00
_cell.angle_beta   90.00
_cell.angle_gamma   90.00
#
_symmetry.space_group_name_H-M   'P 1'
#
loop_
_entity.id
_entity.type
_entity.pdbx_description
1 polymer ?
#
loop_
_entity_poly.entity_id
_entity_poly.type
_entity_poly.pdbx_seq_one_letter_code
_entity_poly.pdbx_strand_id
1 'polypeptide(L)'
;MNDIRFAFRKLRQSPAFTFIAVLTLALGIGLNTAIFSLVNDLFLSSLPFKEPSRIVHFYGGDKSRDLVDLPLSAPRFEHFRDGQTICESLAGENLFAFTLTGLGDPVQIFGSRLTSNYFDVLGVRPIIGRNFLPEEQEGADVALVTENFWKKRLGGDPNVIGRSITLDGTAHTIVGVMPNMTARWFGANLFVAEVWTTKPFQIPGFSHDRMMRGTSFLRVIGRLKPGVTPDQARAALPSLDQGYRTQYPNKIDSSLTSLIKPLPQDVTENFRAGFITLFAAVCFVLLIACSNVANLLLVRFSGRRREIALRMAIGASRASVVRLFVFESVLVSAIAGAAGAFIAWRLVPLVPSMASNFLPFDENTATSLSLPVLLFTIGLSILTGLLMGIYPALQGSHADLVGSLKEGGRGTAGSVRQQRFRKILVGGQVALSVTLLAGAALLITSFIRLNQQSLGFQPQKLWTGAITLPVAQYLDNASRQRLAEQLLNALRDVPGLESSTISGDVPLAGGNRTLYARGDRDVPPIEKRANAPSHDIAPGYFKTWGVPLLTGREFNEHDTVDSQKVCLVSQAGAKKVWPGENPIGKTLLVSSLGVPYEIVGIVGDVRSIRVNEAPGMEFYLPWSQENFP
;
A
#
# COMPACT_ATOMS: atom_id res chain seq x y z
N MET A 1 32.86 24.15 -30.67
CA MET A 1 31.92 25.24 -30.33
C MET A 1 31.04 25.71 -31.51
N ASN A 2 31.44 25.55 -32.78
CA ASN A 2 30.63 25.96 -33.94
C ASN A 2 29.33 25.12 -34.14
N ASP A 3 29.35 23.84 -33.78
CA ASP A 3 28.19 22.95 -33.97
C ASP A 3 26.99 23.28 -33.05
N ILE A 4 27.24 23.78 -31.84
CA ILE A 4 26.19 24.15 -30.85
C ILE A 4 25.40 25.37 -31.35
N ARG A 5 26.12 26.44 -31.74
CA ARG A 5 25.49 27.66 -32.28
C ARG A 5 24.73 27.36 -33.58
N PHE A 6 25.26 26.47 -34.41
CA PHE A 6 24.60 26.06 -35.65
C PHE A 6 23.32 25.26 -35.40
N ALA A 7 23.34 24.27 -34.50
CA ALA A 7 22.18 23.49 -34.12
C ALA A 7 21.07 24.37 -33.52
N PHE A 8 21.43 25.28 -32.60
CA PHE A 8 20.47 26.19 -31.97
C PHE A 8 19.82 27.13 -32.99
N ARG A 9 20.61 27.69 -33.91
CA ARG A 9 20.09 28.52 -35.02
C ARG A 9 19.15 27.73 -35.92
N LYS A 10 19.46 26.47 -36.21
CA LYS A 10 18.62 25.59 -37.04
C LYS A 10 17.31 25.20 -36.36
N LEU A 11 17.28 25.05 -35.04
CA LEU A 11 16.04 24.82 -34.29
C LEU A 11 15.14 26.05 -34.34
N ARG A 12 15.71 27.25 -34.16
CA ARG A 12 14.95 28.52 -34.23
C ARG A 12 14.37 28.82 -35.62
N GLN A 13 14.95 28.27 -36.67
CA GLN A 13 14.46 28.36 -38.06
C GLN A 13 13.29 27.40 -38.37
N SER A 14 12.96 26.46 -37.48
CA SER A 14 11.88 25.47 -37.69
C SER A 14 11.02 25.29 -36.44
N PRO A 15 10.36 26.37 -35.94
CA PRO A 15 9.75 26.40 -34.62
C PRO A 15 8.65 25.36 -34.43
N ALA A 16 7.80 25.12 -35.44
CA ALA A 16 6.73 24.11 -35.35
C ALA A 16 7.26 22.69 -35.16
N PHE A 17 8.29 22.31 -35.93
CA PHE A 17 8.95 21.00 -35.79
C PHE A 17 9.59 20.87 -34.41
N THR A 18 10.36 21.88 -33.99
CA THR A 18 11.05 21.85 -32.69
C THR A 18 10.04 21.75 -31.55
N PHE A 19 8.94 22.50 -31.61
CA PHE A 19 7.88 22.44 -30.60
C PHE A 19 7.25 21.05 -30.51
N ILE A 20 6.82 20.46 -31.63
CA ILE A 20 6.20 19.12 -31.65
C ILE A 20 7.18 18.06 -31.16
N ALA A 21 8.43 18.10 -31.62
CA ALA A 21 9.46 17.14 -31.23
C ALA A 21 9.80 17.24 -29.73
N VAL A 22 9.97 18.47 -29.22
CA VAL A 22 10.23 18.72 -27.79
C VAL A 22 9.04 18.28 -26.95
N LEU A 23 7.80 18.65 -27.31
CA LEU A 23 6.60 18.28 -26.56
C LEU A 23 6.42 16.75 -26.48
N THR A 24 6.56 16.07 -27.62
CA THR A 24 6.40 14.61 -27.71
C THR A 24 7.43 13.88 -26.85
N LEU A 25 8.70 14.30 -26.92
CA LEU A 25 9.76 13.71 -26.10
C LEU A 25 9.65 14.12 -24.63
N ALA A 26 9.25 15.35 -24.32
CA ALA A 26 9.11 15.83 -22.95
C ALA A 26 8.03 15.06 -22.19
N LEU A 27 6.91 14.74 -22.85
CA LEU A 27 5.89 13.88 -22.26
C LEU A 27 6.41 12.45 -22.01
N GLY A 28 7.07 11.85 -22.99
CA GLY A 28 7.63 10.50 -22.84
C GLY A 28 8.71 10.42 -21.75
N ILE A 29 9.67 11.33 -21.77
CA ILE A 29 10.76 11.41 -20.78
C ILE A 29 10.17 11.75 -19.41
N GLY A 30 9.29 12.74 -19.33
CA GLY A 30 8.65 13.17 -18.09
C GLY A 30 7.84 12.06 -17.40
N LEU A 31 7.06 11.26 -18.14
CA LEU A 31 6.36 10.09 -17.57
C LEU A 31 7.34 9.06 -17.02
N ASN A 32 8.40 8.74 -17.77
CA ASN A 32 9.42 7.80 -17.31
C ASN A 32 10.17 8.32 -16.08
N THR A 33 10.51 9.61 -16.04
CA THR A 33 11.11 10.28 -14.89
C THR A 33 10.19 10.24 -13.67
N ALA A 34 8.89 10.51 -13.84
CA ALA A 34 7.92 10.49 -12.75
C ALA A 34 7.77 9.07 -12.16
N ILE A 35 7.59 8.05 -13.00
CA ILE A 35 7.47 6.66 -12.53
C ILE A 35 8.79 6.18 -11.94
N PHE A 36 9.94 6.52 -12.54
CA PHE A 36 11.23 6.20 -11.96
C PHE A 36 11.45 6.90 -10.62
N SER A 37 10.93 8.12 -10.41
CA SER A 37 10.94 8.77 -9.10
C SER A 37 10.15 7.95 -8.08
N LEU A 38 8.93 7.53 -8.43
CA LEU A 38 8.11 6.69 -7.55
C LEU A 38 8.78 5.34 -7.26
N VAL A 39 9.42 4.73 -8.27
CA VAL A 39 10.16 3.47 -8.10
C VAL A 39 11.43 3.67 -7.27
N ASN A 40 12.15 4.76 -7.51
CA ASN A 40 13.33 5.13 -6.73
C ASN A 40 12.93 5.31 -5.28
N ASP A 41 11.87 6.07 -5.04
CA ASP A 41 11.40 6.33 -3.70
C ASP A 41 10.94 5.01 -3.07
N LEU A 42 10.03 4.27 -3.71
CA LEU A 42 9.39 3.07 -3.16
C LEU A 42 10.30 1.83 -3.04
N PHE A 43 11.22 1.59 -3.97
CA PHE A 43 12.00 0.35 -4.07
C PHE A 43 13.52 0.54 -3.91
N LEU A 44 14.09 1.66 -4.36
CA LEU A 44 15.56 1.83 -4.43
C LEU A 44 16.13 2.66 -3.29
N SER A 45 15.34 3.57 -2.73
CA SER A 45 15.75 4.39 -1.60
C SER A 45 15.83 3.50 -0.37
N SER A 46 17.00 3.50 0.28
CA SER A 46 17.20 2.75 1.50
C SER A 46 16.16 3.20 2.53
N LEU A 47 15.46 2.24 3.14
CA LEU A 47 14.73 2.52 4.37
C LEU A 47 15.72 3.15 5.36
N PRO A 48 15.32 4.16 6.14
CA PRO A 48 16.21 4.89 7.05
C PRO A 48 16.63 4.06 8.28
N PHE A 49 16.42 2.74 8.23
CA PHE A 49 16.85 1.79 9.24
C PHE A 49 18.32 1.42 9.05
N LYS A 50 18.97 1.07 10.15
CA LYS A 50 20.32 0.52 10.11
C LYS A 50 20.27 -0.90 9.51
N GLU A 51 20.90 -1.10 8.36
CA GLU A 51 20.97 -2.38 7.64
C GLU A 51 19.59 -3.02 7.39
N PRO A 52 18.70 -2.40 6.58
CA PRO A 52 17.31 -2.84 6.42
C PRO A 52 17.15 -4.26 5.88
N SER A 53 18.15 -4.78 5.15
CA SER A 53 18.15 -6.14 4.59
C SER A 53 18.22 -7.23 5.66
N ARG A 54 18.65 -6.90 6.88
CA ARG A 54 18.67 -7.82 8.04
C ARG A 54 17.40 -7.76 8.86
N ILE A 55 16.51 -6.80 8.61
CA ILE A 55 15.25 -6.69 9.33
C ILE A 55 14.22 -7.55 8.60
N VAL A 56 13.55 -8.39 9.36
CA VAL A 56 12.55 -9.31 8.83
C VAL A 56 11.28 -9.26 9.66
N HIS A 57 10.14 -9.39 8.98
CA HIS A 57 8.83 -9.56 9.59
C HIS A 57 8.48 -11.04 9.70
N PHE A 58 7.95 -11.41 10.86
CA PHE A 58 7.40 -12.72 11.13
C PHE A 58 5.89 -12.68 10.96
N TYR A 59 5.40 -13.63 10.19
CA TYR A 59 3.98 -13.86 9.98
C TYR A 59 3.63 -15.30 10.31
N GLY A 60 2.42 -15.51 10.84
CA GLY A 60 1.77 -16.80 10.86
C GLY A 60 0.98 -17.03 9.57
N GLY A 61 0.76 -18.28 9.22
CA GLY A 61 -0.07 -18.62 8.08
C GLY A 61 -0.45 -20.09 8.08
N ASP A 62 -1.43 -20.40 7.25
CA ASP A 62 -1.84 -21.76 6.96
C ASP A 62 -2.35 -21.82 5.53
N LYS A 63 -1.49 -22.31 4.64
CA LYS A 63 -1.82 -22.44 3.20
C LYS A 63 -3.04 -23.33 2.96
N SER A 64 -3.30 -24.31 3.84
CA SER A 64 -4.45 -25.20 3.69
C SER A 64 -5.79 -24.50 3.96
N ARG A 65 -5.75 -23.39 4.69
CA ARG A 65 -6.92 -22.56 5.05
C ARG A 65 -6.94 -21.21 4.35
N ASP A 66 -6.06 -21.00 3.37
CA ASP A 66 -5.87 -19.71 2.69
C ASP A 66 -5.63 -18.54 3.66
N LEU A 67 -4.90 -18.84 4.75
CA LEU A 67 -4.49 -17.86 5.74
C LEU A 67 -3.05 -17.46 5.46
N VAL A 68 -2.83 -16.20 5.09
CA VAL A 68 -1.51 -15.63 4.82
C VAL A 68 -1.31 -14.36 5.66
N ASP A 69 -0.05 -14.07 5.97
CA ASP A 69 0.38 -12.83 6.62
C ASP A 69 -0.36 -12.50 7.94
N LEU A 70 -0.66 -13.53 8.75
CA LEU A 70 -1.28 -13.34 10.06
C LEU A 70 -0.26 -12.80 11.07
N PRO A 71 -0.65 -11.92 12.01
CA PRO A 71 0.17 -11.60 13.17
C PRO A 71 0.51 -12.84 14.01
N LEU A 72 1.53 -12.74 14.87
CA LEU A 72 1.87 -13.76 15.84
C LEU A 72 1.05 -13.59 17.13
N SER A 73 0.94 -14.67 17.90
CA SER A 73 0.38 -14.64 19.24
C SER A 73 1.47 -14.33 20.29
N ALA A 74 1.07 -13.84 21.46
CA ALA A 74 1.98 -13.64 22.59
C ALA A 74 2.80 -14.90 22.96
N PRO A 75 2.19 -16.09 23.19
CA PRO A 75 2.95 -17.29 23.54
C PRO A 75 3.90 -17.75 22.43
N ARG A 76 3.54 -17.55 21.16
CA ARG A 76 4.43 -17.88 20.03
C ARG A 76 5.58 -16.90 19.93
N PHE A 77 5.33 -15.61 20.13
CA PHE A 77 6.37 -14.59 20.20
C PHE A 77 7.38 -14.92 21.31
N GLU A 78 6.91 -15.25 22.52
CA GLU A 78 7.79 -15.61 23.64
C GLU A 78 8.60 -16.87 23.33
N HIS A 79 7.95 -17.93 22.83
CA HIS A 79 8.65 -19.15 22.40
C HIS A 79 9.73 -18.85 21.35
N PHE A 80 9.43 -17.97 20.40
CA PHE A 80 10.38 -17.61 19.34
C PHE A 80 11.51 -16.77 19.91
N ARG A 81 11.22 -15.74 20.71
CA ARG A 81 12.21 -14.89 21.38
C ARG A 81 13.24 -15.73 22.15
N ASP A 82 12.77 -16.74 22.87
CA ASP A 82 13.60 -17.50 23.80
C ASP A 82 14.28 -18.71 23.12
N GLY A 83 13.69 -19.28 22.06
CA GLY A 83 14.18 -20.50 21.39
C GLY A 83 14.94 -20.29 20.07
N GLN A 84 14.86 -19.10 19.46
CA GLN A 84 15.48 -18.83 18.16
C GLN A 84 16.98 -18.53 18.25
N THR A 85 17.74 -18.88 17.22
CA THR A 85 19.18 -18.55 17.10
C THR A 85 19.54 -17.69 15.88
N ILE A 86 18.55 -17.33 15.07
CA ILE A 86 18.66 -16.65 13.76
C ILE A 86 18.76 -15.11 13.87
N CYS A 87 18.13 -14.52 14.87
CA CYS A 87 18.05 -13.08 15.13
C CYS A 87 18.88 -12.70 16.35
N GLU A 88 19.47 -11.49 16.32
CA GLU A 88 20.07 -10.85 17.49
C GLU A 88 18.99 -10.51 18.52
N SER A 89 17.84 -10.04 18.04
CA SER A 89 16.73 -9.63 18.87
C SER A 89 15.42 -9.66 18.07
N LEU A 90 14.32 -9.94 18.79
CA LEU A 90 12.95 -9.90 18.31
C LEU A 90 12.18 -8.83 19.08
N ALA A 91 11.31 -8.11 18.39
CA ALA A 91 10.46 -7.09 18.96
C ALA A 91 9.02 -7.23 18.46
N GLY A 92 8.06 -6.84 19.30
CA GLY A 92 6.63 -6.96 19.04
C GLY A 92 5.95 -5.59 19.01
N GLU A 93 4.98 -5.45 18.12
CA GLU A 93 4.09 -4.31 17.97
C GLU A 93 2.63 -4.76 18.02
N ASN A 94 1.84 -4.10 18.86
CA ASN A 94 0.39 -4.22 18.90
C ASN A 94 -0.21 -2.88 18.47
N LEU A 95 -0.83 -2.85 17.29
CA LEU A 95 -1.46 -1.63 16.76
C LEU A 95 -2.65 -1.23 17.62
N PHE A 96 -2.77 0.06 17.94
CA PHE A 96 -3.79 0.55 18.86
C PHE A 96 -4.25 1.95 18.50
N ALA A 97 -5.50 2.29 18.85
CA ALA A 97 -6.00 3.65 18.79
C ALA A 97 -6.16 4.17 20.23
N PHE A 98 -5.74 5.40 20.47
CA PHE A 98 -5.79 6.04 21.78
C PHE A 98 -6.71 7.26 21.74
N THR A 99 -7.44 7.49 22.81
CA THR A 99 -8.15 8.75 23.04
C THR A 99 -7.25 9.70 23.83
N LEU A 100 -6.77 10.75 23.15
CA LEU A 100 -5.98 11.80 23.77
C LEU A 100 -6.89 12.81 24.48
N THR A 101 -6.61 13.07 25.75
CA THR A 101 -7.33 14.06 26.57
C THR A 101 -6.36 15.00 27.29
N GLY A 102 -6.86 16.16 27.74
CA GLY A 102 -6.07 17.15 28.49
C GLY A 102 -5.24 18.13 27.63
N LEU A 103 -5.38 18.10 26.30
CA LEU A 103 -4.73 19.03 25.36
C LEU A 103 -5.78 19.72 24.44
N GLY A 104 -6.92 20.10 25.03
CA GLY A 104 -8.10 20.63 24.32
C GLY A 104 -9.21 19.59 24.22
N ASP A 105 -9.94 19.61 23.10
CA ASP A 105 -10.99 18.64 22.83
C ASP A 105 -10.42 17.21 22.72
N PRO A 106 -11.12 16.19 23.24
CA PRO A 106 -10.71 14.80 23.07
C PRO A 106 -10.60 14.42 21.60
N VAL A 107 -9.48 13.82 21.23
CA VAL A 107 -9.23 13.39 19.85
C VAL A 107 -8.71 11.97 19.83
N GLN A 108 -9.18 11.18 18.86
CA GLN A 108 -8.63 9.86 18.61
C GLN A 108 -7.34 9.99 17.80
N ILE A 109 -6.29 9.31 18.26
CA ILE A 109 -5.00 9.23 17.57
C ILE A 109 -4.61 7.76 17.41
N PHE A 110 -3.90 7.45 16.32
CA PHE A 110 -3.40 6.11 16.07
C PHE A 110 -1.98 5.95 16.61
N GLY A 111 -1.67 4.76 17.09
CA GLY A 111 -0.38 4.44 17.65
C GLY A 111 -0.15 2.94 17.75
N SER A 112 0.87 2.56 18.53
CA SER A 112 1.12 1.16 18.84
C SER A 112 1.68 0.98 20.24
N ARG A 113 1.39 -0.16 20.84
CA ARG A 113 2.07 -0.66 22.04
C ARG A 113 3.25 -1.52 21.61
N LEU A 114 4.45 -1.21 22.10
CA LEU A 114 5.70 -1.80 21.62
C LEU A 114 6.44 -2.55 22.73
N THR A 115 7.21 -3.58 22.36
CA THR A 115 8.28 -4.06 23.24
C THR A 115 9.36 -2.99 23.38
N SER A 116 10.04 -2.95 24.53
CA SER A 116 10.98 -1.86 24.84
C SER A 116 12.11 -1.72 23.81
N ASN A 117 12.56 -2.84 23.24
CA ASN A 117 13.63 -2.93 22.26
C ASN A 117 13.20 -2.66 20.80
N TYR A 118 11.93 -2.33 20.52
CA TYR A 118 11.42 -2.25 19.14
C TYR A 118 12.21 -1.28 18.25
N PHE A 119 12.46 -0.06 18.73
CA PHE A 119 13.24 0.92 17.97
C PHE A 119 14.73 0.59 17.91
N ASP A 120 15.28 -0.14 18.89
CA ASP A 120 16.66 -0.64 18.83
C ASP A 120 16.82 -1.73 17.77
N VAL A 121 15.82 -2.61 17.62
CA VAL A 121 15.77 -3.60 16.52
C VAL A 121 15.73 -2.90 15.17
N LEU A 122 15.00 -1.79 15.02
CA LEU A 122 15.01 -0.97 13.80
C LEU A 122 16.29 -0.13 13.64
N GLY A 123 17.02 0.11 14.73
CA GLY A 123 18.18 0.99 14.76
C GLY A 123 17.81 2.47 14.66
N VAL A 124 16.61 2.85 15.12
CA VAL A 124 16.11 4.23 15.11
C VAL A 124 16.32 4.85 16.49
N ARG A 125 16.75 6.11 16.51
CA ARG A 125 16.96 6.89 17.73
C ARG A 125 16.01 8.09 17.77
N PRO A 126 15.55 8.51 18.96
CA PRO A 126 14.79 9.75 19.12
C PRO A 126 15.63 10.98 18.73
N ILE A 127 14.97 12.03 18.27
CA ILE A 127 15.56 13.37 18.06
C ILE A 127 15.93 13.98 19.41
N ILE A 128 15.06 13.82 20.41
CA ILE A 128 15.25 14.31 21.79
C ILE A 128 14.76 13.22 22.75
N GLY A 129 15.43 13.05 23.89
CA GLY A 129 15.08 12.05 24.91
C GLY A 129 15.72 10.69 24.64
N ARG A 130 15.00 9.61 24.97
CA ARG A 130 15.51 8.22 24.91
C ARG A 130 14.44 7.23 24.44
N ASN A 131 14.88 6.04 24.03
CA ASN A 131 14.00 4.90 23.80
C ASN A 131 13.45 4.36 25.13
N PHE A 132 12.46 3.45 25.04
CA PHE A 132 11.93 2.72 26.19
C PHE A 132 13.00 1.86 26.86
N LEU A 133 12.95 1.78 28.19
CA LEU A 133 13.82 0.90 28.96
C LEU A 133 13.18 -0.47 29.17
N PRO A 134 13.97 -1.55 29.37
CA PRO A 134 13.44 -2.88 29.64
C PRO A 134 12.49 -2.94 30.83
N GLU A 135 12.77 -2.20 31.91
CA GLU A 135 11.96 -2.21 33.13
C GLU A 135 10.61 -1.51 32.94
N GLU A 136 10.50 -0.62 31.94
CA GLU A 136 9.30 0.15 31.64
C GLU A 136 8.29 -0.63 30.78
N GLN A 137 8.70 -1.75 30.18
CA GLN A 137 7.87 -2.50 29.23
C GLN A 137 6.52 -2.92 29.83
N GLU A 138 6.52 -3.35 31.09
CA GLU A 138 5.30 -3.70 31.84
C GLU A 138 5.07 -2.76 33.04
N GLY A 139 6.12 -2.11 33.55
CA GLY A 139 6.10 -1.43 34.85
C GLY A 139 5.73 0.06 34.83
N ALA A 140 5.83 0.74 33.69
CA ALA A 140 5.64 2.20 33.63
C ALA A 140 4.78 2.65 32.44
N ASP A 141 3.97 3.68 32.66
CA ASP A 141 3.18 4.34 31.62
C ASP A 141 4.02 5.46 30.99
N VAL A 142 4.74 5.10 29.93
CA VAL A 142 5.62 6.01 29.18
C VAL A 142 5.22 6.05 27.71
N ALA A 143 5.49 7.18 27.06
CA ALA A 143 5.16 7.41 25.66
C ALA A 143 6.34 7.98 24.86
N LEU A 144 6.42 7.56 23.60
CA LEU A 144 7.21 8.20 22.56
C LEU A 144 6.26 8.87 21.57
N VAL A 145 6.54 10.11 21.19
CA VAL A 145 5.68 10.88 20.27
C VAL A 145 6.41 11.19 18.97
N THR A 146 5.68 11.34 17.87
CA THR A 146 6.27 11.82 16.61
C THR A 146 6.66 13.30 16.69
N GLU A 147 7.63 13.70 15.86
CA GLU A 147 7.98 15.10 15.66
C GLU A 147 6.76 15.94 15.24
N ASN A 148 5.86 15.40 14.41
CA ASN A 148 4.61 16.06 14.03
C ASN A 148 3.67 16.28 15.21
N PHE A 149 3.48 15.26 16.07
CA PHE A 149 2.69 15.40 17.29
C PHE A 149 3.29 16.49 18.20
N TRP A 150 4.60 16.44 18.40
CA TRP A 150 5.32 17.42 19.21
C TRP A 150 5.15 18.86 18.68
N LYS A 151 5.34 19.08 17.37
CA LYS A 151 5.19 20.40 16.75
C LYS A 151 3.75 20.90 16.73
N LYS A 152 2.80 20.06 16.29
CA LYS A 152 1.41 20.48 16.06
C LYS A 152 0.59 20.59 17.35
N ARG A 153 0.79 19.68 18.30
CA ARG A 153 -0.06 19.56 19.50
C ARG A 153 0.61 20.07 20.78
N LEU A 154 1.94 19.97 20.86
CA LEU A 154 2.71 20.43 22.01
C LEU A 154 3.48 21.74 21.74
N GLY A 155 3.23 22.37 20.59
CA GLY A 155 3.84 23.66 20.22
C GLY A 155 5.35 23.60 19.94
N GLY A 156 5.94 22.41 19.83
CA GLY A 156 7.38 22.25 19.64
C GLY A 156 8.22 22.63 20.87
N ASP A 157 7.66 22.54 22.08
CA ASP A 157 8.34 22.88 23.33
C ASP A 157 9.61 22.02 23.55
N PRO A 158 10.82 22.60 23.64
CA PRO A 158 12.06 21.85 23.85
C PRO A 158 12.10 21.08 25.20
N ASN A 159 11.27 21.45 26.17
CA ASN A 159 11.17 20.80 27.48
C ASN A 159 10.06 19.73 27.56
N VAL A 160 9.75 19.09 26.43
CA VAL A 160 8.68 18.08 26.34
C VAL A 160 8.97 16.79 27.11
N ILE A 161 10.26 16.45 27.33
CA ILE A 161 10.65 15.22 28.02
C ILE A 161 10.29 15.31 29.51
N GLY A 162 9.62 14.27 30.03
CA GLY A 162 9.10 14.24 31.40
C GLY A 162 7.68 14.83 31.54
N ARG A 163 7.14 15.47 30.49
CA ARG A 163 5.76 15.95 30.49
C ARG A 163 4.80 14.78 30.35
N SER A 164 3.63 14.88 31.00
CA SER A 164 2.58 13.86 30.88
C SER A 164 1.55 14.21 29.81
N ILE A 165 1.10 13.19 29.08
CA ILE A 165 -0.07 13.20 28.20
C ILE A 165 -1.07 12.15 28.67
N THR A 166 -2.37 12.41 28.55
CA THR A 166 -3.39 11.45 28.99
C THR A 166 -3.92 10.67 27.79
N LEU A 167 -3.65 9.37 27.77
CA LEU A 167 -4.11 8.43 26.74
C LEU A 167 -5.03 7.41 27.39
N ASP A 168 -6.27 7.32 26.91
CA ASP A 168 -7.31 6.42 27.45
C ASP A 168 -7.49 6.56 28.97
N GLY A 169 -7.45 7.81 29.46
CA GLY A 169 -7.59 8.12 30.89
C GLY A 169 -6.35 7.85 31.73
N THR A 170 -5.28 7.28 31.14
CA THR A 170 -4.01 6.99 31.83
C THR A 170 -2.96 8.02 31.48
N ALA A 171 -2.34 8.61 32.50
CA ALA A 171 -1.23 9.53 32.36
C ALA A 171 0.03 8.78 31.88
N HIS A 172 0.52 9.13 30.70
CA HIS A 172 1.77 8.61 30.13
C HIS A 172 2.83 9.70 30.12
N THR A 173 4.04 9.38 30.58
CA THR A 173 5.17 10.32 30.58
C THR A 173 5.92 10.27 29.26
N ILE A 174 6.12 11.42 28.60
CA ILE A 174 6.88 11.49 27.35
C ILE A 174 8.37 11.29 27.67
N VAL A 175 8.96 10.23 27.14
CA VAL A 175 10.39 9.90 27.33
C VAL A 175 11.26 10.22 26.12
N GLY A 176 10.64 10.48 24.96
CA GLY A 176 11.35 10.80 23.73
C GLY A 176 10.45 11.27 22.59
N VAL A 177 11.07 11.99 21.65
CA VAL A 177 10.45 12.44 20.40
C VAL A 177 11.12 11.74 19.24
N MET A 178 10.36 10.94 18.50
CA MET A 178 10.86 10.20 17.33
C MET A 178 10.78 11.06 16.07
N PRO A 179 11.70 10.86 15.11
CA PRO A 179 11.53 11.43 13.78
C PRO A 179 10.22 10.94 13.17
N ASN A 180 9.60 11.78 12.34
CA ASN A 180 8.41 11.38 11.62
C ASN A 180 8.69 10.12 10.80
N MET A 181 7.97 9.06 11.13
CA MET A 181 8.09 7.78 10.45
C MET A 181 7.14 7.76 9.26
N THR A 182 7.62 7.28 8.13
CA THR A 182 6.84 7.27 6.88
C THR A 182 5.90 6.07 6.88
N ALA A 183 4.73 6.18 6.24
CA ALA A 183 3.73 5.09 6.21
C ALA A 183 4.32 3.75 5.73
N ARG A 184 5.39 3.83 4.93
CA ARG A 184 6.20 2.71 4.42
C ARG A 184 6.82 1.83 5.50
N TRP A 185 7.00 2.35 6.71
CA TRP A 185 7.65 1.64 7.82
C TRP A 185 6.72 0.63 8.48
N PHE A 186 5.40 0.84 8.37
CA PHE A 186 4.38 0.04 9.08
C PHE A 186 3.65 -0.95 8.14
N GLY A 187 4.14 -1.14 6.91
CA GLY A 187 3.48 -1.97 5.89
C GLY A 187 2.24 -1.28 5.30
N ALA A 188 1.28 -2.06 4.79
CA ALA A 188 0.02 -1.56 4.20
C ALA A 188 -0.98 -1.00 5.25
N ASN A 189 -0.49 -0.34 6.30
CA ASN A 189 -1.33 0.29 7.29
C ASN A 189 -1.80 1.66 6.78
N LEU A 190 -3.12 1.86 6.80
CA LEU A 190 -3.74 3.14 6.43
C LEU A 190 -3.51 4.26 7.46
N PHE A 191 -3.00 3.95 8.66
CA PHE A 191 -2.87 4.92 9.75
C PHE A 191 -1.40 5.14 10.15
N VAL A 192 -0.97 6.40 10.12
CA VAL A 192 0.36 6.82 10.59
C VAL A 192 0.33 6.92 12.11
N ALA A 193 1.17 6.14 12.79
CA ALA A 193 1.29 6.20 14.24
C ALA A 193 1.80 7.58 14.69
N GLU A 194 1.04 8.28 15.54
CA GLU A 194 1.44 9.55 16.15
C GLU A 194 2.16 9.36 17.49
N VAL A 195 1.86 8.25 18.19
CA VAL A 195 2.33 7.93 19.54
C VAL A 195 2.62 6.43 19.67
N TRP A 196 3.64 6.09 20.46
CA TRP A 196 3.92 4.72 20.88
C TRP A 196 3.96 4.64 22.40
N THR A 197 3.47 3.55 22.97
CA THR A 197 3.52 3.27 24.42
C THR A 197 4.10 1.87 24.66
N THR A 198 4.27 1.51 25.94
CA THR A 198 4.69 0.17 26.38
C THR A 198 3.48 -0.78 26.53
N LYS A 199 3.67 -1.93 27.17
CA LYS A 199 2.66 -2.98 27.44
C LYS A 199 2.08 -3.62 26.17
N PRO A 200 2.93 -4.12 25.25
CA PRO A 200 2.49 -4.66 23.95
C PRO A 200 1.58 -5.87 24.08
N PHE A 201 1.72 -6.66 25.16
CA PHE A 201 0.96 -7.89 25.40
C PHE A 201 -0.41 -7.66 26.06
N GLN A 202 -0.78 -6.41 26.30
CA GLN A 202 -2.05 -6.07 26.93
C GLN A 202 -3.02 -5.55 25.86
N ILE A 203 -4.11 -6.28 25.63
CA ILE A 203 -5.29 -5.78 24.93
C ILE A 203 -6.31 -5.39 26.00
N PRO A 204 -6.78 -4.13 26.04
CA PRO A 204 -7.78 -3.73 27.02
C PRO A 204 -9.03 -4.63 26.94
N GLY A 205 -9.52 -5.08 28.09
CA GLY A 205 -10.65 -6.02 28.18
C GLY A 205 -10.29 -7.51 28.01
N PHE A 206 -9.02 -7.87 27.74
CA PHE A 206 -8.58 -9.27 27.68
C PHE A 206 -7.86 -9.66 28.96
N SER A 207 -8.24 -10.81 29.54
CA SER A 207 -7.47 -11.41 30.62
C SER A 207 -6.14 -11.97 30.11
N HIS A 208 -5.15 -12.09 31.00
CA HIS A 208 -3.88 -12.73 30.67
C HIS A 208 -4.10 -14.13 30.08
N ASP A 209 -4.98 -14.93 30.68
CA ASP A 209 -5.33 -16.26 30.16
C ASP A 209 -5.85 -16.23 28.74
N ARG A 210 -6.64 -15.21 28.36
CA ARG A 210 -7.16 -15.03 27.00
C ARG A 210 -6.04 -14.67 26.03
N MET A 211 -5.15 -13.75 26.42
CA MET A 211 -3.97 -13.37 25.63
C MET A 211 -3.07 -14.58 25.35
N MET A 212 -2.95 -15.47 26.32
CA MET A 212 -2.12 -16.66 26.20
C MET A 212 -2.78 -17.80 25.42
N ARG A 213 -3.98 -17.68 24.84
CA ARG A 213 -4.64 -18.79 24.07
C ARG A 213 -4.10 -19.00 22.66
N GLY A 214 -3.15 -18.19 22.21
CA GLY A 214 -2.66 -18.24 20.84
C GLY A 214 -3.42 -17.33 19.88
N THR A 215 -4.11 -16.30 20.39
CA THR A 215 -4.73 -15.27 19.55
C THR A 215 -3.65 -14.44 18.87
N SER A 216 -3.72 -14.31 17.54
CA SER A 216 -2.80 -13.54 16.72
C SER A 216 -3.13 -12.04 16.75
N PHE A 217 -2.23 -11.21 17.26
CA PHE A 217 -2.38 -9.75 17.27
C PHE A 217 -1.05 -8.98 17.20
N LEU A 218 0.09 -9.65 17.47
CA LEU A 218 1.40 -9.02 17.47
C LEU A 218 2.05 -9.06 16.10
N ARG A 219 2.41 -7.89 15.58
CA ARG A 219 3.38 -7.80 14.49
C ARG A 219 4.76 -7.96 15.07
N VAL A 220 5.52 -8.90 14.53
CA VAL A 220 6.82 -9.25 15.10
C VAL A 220 7.91 -8.97 14.08
N ILE A 221 8.90 -8.21 14.51
CA ILE A 221 10.07 -7.87 13.72
C ILE A 221 11.31 -8.48 14.35
N GLY A 222 12.27 -8.86 13.53
CA GLY A 222 13.54 -9.40 13.99
C GLY A 222 14.71 -8.83 13.21
N ARG A 223 15.84 -8.64 13.90
CA ARG A 223 17.12 -8.32 13.27
C ARG A 223 17.95 -9.59 13.16
N LEU A 224 18.16 -10.10 11.96
CA LEU A 224 19.01 -11.27 11.69
C LEU A 224 20.43 -11.04 12.18
N LYS A 225 21.10 -12.08 12.69
CA LYS A 225 22.52 -12.03 13.07
C LYS A 225 23.43 -11.70 11.88
N PRO A 226 24.63 -11.13 12.11
CA PRO A 226 25.56 -10.84 11.03
C PRO A 226 25.92 -12.14 10.31
N GLY A 227 25.81 -12.15 8.98
CA GLY A 227 26.09 -13.34 8.15
C GLY A 227 24.94 -14.33 7.99
N VAL A 228 23.83 -14.19 8.72
CA VAL A 228 22.62 -15.02 8.52
C VAL A 228 21.80 -14.46 7.36
N THR A 229 21.54 -15.30 6.35
CA THR A 229 20.71 -14.89 5.20
C THR A 229 19.22 -15.11 5.50
N PRO A 230 18.31 -14.38 4.83
CA PRO A 230 16.88 -14.64 4.94
C PRO A 230 16.48 -16.08 4.60
N ASP A 231 17.18 -16.74 3.68
CA ASP A 231 16.94 -18.15 3.33
C ASP A 231 17.33 -19.10 4.46
N GLN A 232 18.44 -18.85 5.13
CA GLN A 232 18.84 -19.60 6.32
C GLN A 232 17.84 -19.40 7.47
N ALA A 233 17.36 -18.17 7.66
CA ALA A 233 16.32 -17.88 8.64
C ALA A 233 15.01 -18.63 8.34
N ARG A 234 14.57 -18.64 7.08
CA ARG A 234 13.42 -19.42 6.61
C ARG A 234 13.60 -20.92 6.85
N ALA A 235 14.80 -21.46 6.65
CA ALA A 235 15.08 -22.88 6.87
C ALA A 235 15.03 -23.29 8.35
N ALA A 236 15.20 -22.35 9.29
CA ALA A 236 15.13 -22.61 10.73
C ALA A 236 13.69 -22.61 11.29
N LEU A 237 12.74 -21.97 10.60
CA LEU A 237 11.35 -21.82 11.06
C LEU A 237 10.62 -23.14 11.33
N PRO A 238 10.72 -24.19 10.47
CA PRO A 238 9.98 -25.43 10.70
C PRO A 238 10.33 -26.09 12.04
N SER A 239 11.58 -25.98 12.49
CA SER A 239 12.02 -26.51 13.78
C SER A 239 11.39 -25.74 14.95
N LEU A 240 11.35 -24.40 14.84
CA LEU A 240 10.69 -23.54 15.84
C LEU A 240 9.18 -23.78 15.89
N ASP A 241 8.53 -23.91 14.73
CA ASP A 241 7.12 -24.24 14.62
C ASP A 241 6.80 -25.61 15.25
N GLN A 242 7.65 -26.61 15.03
CA GLN A 242 7.52 -27.94 15.62
C GLN A 242 7.71 -27.90 17.14
N GLY A 243 8.71 -27.15 17.64
CA GLY A 243 8.93 -26.92 19.06
C GLY A 243 7.71 -26.29 19.73
N TYR A 244 7.17 -25.23 19.13
CA TYR A 244 5.98 -24.54 19.61
C TYR A 244 4.76 -25.48 19.65
N ARG A 245 4.51 -26.22 18.56
CA ARG A 245 3.40 -27.17 18.47
C ARG A 245 3.50 -28.27 19.53
N THR A 246 4.71 -28.72 19.85
CA THR A 246 4.94 -29.76 20.86
C THR A 246 4.70 -29.23 22.27
N GLN A 247 5.17 -28.02 22.57
CA GLN A 247 4.98 -27.37 23.88
C GLN A 247 3.53 -26.92 24.10
N TYR A 248 2.83 -26.53 23.03
CA TYR A 248 1.52 -25.89 23.09
C TYR A 248 0.51 -26.50 22.11
N PRO A 249 0.20 -27.80 22.20
CA PRO A 249 -0.62 -28.50 21.21
C PRO A 249 -2.06 -27.96 21.11
N ASN A 250 -2.62 -27.46 22.22
CA ASN A 250 -4.02 -27.05 22.33
C ASN A 250 -4.25 -25.54 22.10
N LYS A 251 -3.23 -24.77 21.72
CA LYS A 251 -3.40 -23.33 21.39
C LYS A 251 -4.02 -23.17 20.01
N ILE A 252 -4.72 -22.06 19.80
CA ILE A 252 -5.41 -21.74 18.54
C ILE A 252 -4.45 -21.74 17.35
N ASP A 253 -3.23 -21.26 17.57
CA ASP A 253 -2.18 -21.09 16.57
C ASP A 253 -1.19 -22.26 16.47
N SER A 254 -1.42 -23.36 17.21
CA SER A 254 -0.53 -24.53 17.21
C SER A 254 -0.39 -25.17 15.82
N SER A 255 -1.40 -24.98 14.97
CA SER A 255 -1.43 -25.48 13.60
C SER A 255 -0.78 -24.56 12.56
N LEU A 256 -0.50 -23.30 12.91
CA LEU A 256 0.05 -22.31 11.99
C LEU A 256 1.53 -22.58 11.70
N THR A 257 1.91 -22.27 10.47
CA THR A 257 3.30 -22.24 10.00
C THR A 257 3.79 -20.80 9.99
N SER A 258 5.03 -20.58 10.38
CA SER A 258 5.63 -19.26 10.36
C SER A 258 6.30 -18.97 9.02
N LEU A 259 6.22 -17.71 8.61
CA LEU A 259 6.84 -17.17 7.41
C LEU A 259 7.67 -15.95 7.79
N ILE A 260 8.80 -15.78 7.12
CA ILE A 260 9.66 -14.61 7.28
C ILE A 260 9.73 -13.85 5.95
N LYS A 261 9.44 -12.56 6.00
CA LYS A 261 9.60 -11.62 4.88
C LYS A 261 10.62 -10.54 5.23
N PRO A 262 11.68 -10.33 4.42
CA PRO A 262 12.55 -9.17 4.58
C PRO A 262 11.75 -7.87 4.47
N LEU A 263 12.02 -6.89 5.32
CA LEU A 263 11.22 -5.66 5.39
C LEU A 263 11.11 -4.92 4.05
N PRO A 264 12.18 -4.77 3.23
CA PRO A 264 12.05 -4.16 1.90
C PRO A 264 11.13 -4.92 0.94
N GLN A 265 11.09 -6.26 1.05
CA GLN A 265 10.20 -7.09 0.25
C GLN A 265 8.76 -6.92 0.74
N ASP A 266 8.52 -6.97 2.05
CA ASP A 266 7.18 -6.91 2.63
C ASP A 266 6.43 -5.62 2.25
N VAL A 267 7.14 -4.48 2.24
CA VAL A 267 6.59 -3.17 1.86
C VAL A 267 6.26 -3.08 0.37
N THR A 268 6.98 -3.82 -0.48
CA THR A 268 6.97 -3.60 -1.94
C THR A 268 6.34 -4.74 -2.75
N GLU A 269 6.14 -5.91 -2.15
CA GLU A 269 5.69 -7.15 -2.80
C GLU A 269 4.37 -6.95 -3.54
N ASN A 270 3.38 -6.35 -2.89
CA ASN A 270 2.04 -6.12 -3.47
C ASN A 270 2.05 -5.12 -4.64
N PHE A 271 3.05 -4.24 -4.70
CA PHE A 271 3.12 -3.17 -5.69
C PHE A 271 4.01 -3.52 -6.88
N ARG A 272 4.93 -4.49 -6.72
CA ARG A 272 5.99 -4.77 -7.69
C ARG A 272 5.47 -5.08 -9.07
N ALA A 273 4.47 -5.96 -9.19
CA ALA A 273 3.90 -6.32 -10.48
C ALA A 273 3.25 -5.11 -11.18
N GLY A 274 2.45 -4.33 -10.45
CA GLY A 274 1.82 -3.12 -10.97
C GLY A 274 2.83 -2.09 -11.46
N PHE A 275 3.88 -1.81 -10.68
CA PHE A 275 4.93 -0.87 -11.07
C PHE A 275 5.78 -1.38 -12.25
N ILE A 276 6.08 -2.69 -12.34
CA ILE A 276 6.78 -3.27 -13.50
C ILE A 276 5.95 -3.10 -14.76
N THR A 277 4.65 -3.42 -14.71
CA THR A 277 3.74 -3.25 -15.85
C THR A 277 3.62 -1.79 -16.26
N LEU A 278 3.49 -0.88 -15.28
CA LEU A 278 3.41 0.56 -15.53
C LEU A 278 4.71 1.11 -16.14
N PHE A 279 5.87 0.70 -15.61
CA PHE A 279 7.18 1.08 -16.13
C PHE A 279 7.42 0.57 -17.55
N ALA A 280 7.03 -0.68 -17.84
CA ALA A 280 7.10 -1.24 -19.19
C ALA A 280 6.21 -0.45 -20.17
N ALA A 281 4.99 -0.11 -19.76
CA ALA A 281 4.07 0.68 -20.58
C ALA A 281 4.65 2.05 -20.95
N VAL A 282 5.23 2.79 -19.99
CA VAL A 282 5.81 4.11 -20.29
C VAL A 282 7.12 4.04 -21.07
N CYS A 283 7.90 2.96 -20.93
CA CYS A 283 9.02 2.69 -21.81
C CYS A 283 8.55 2.55 -23.27
N PHE A 284 7.46 1.80 -23.51
CA PHE A 284 6.88 1.67 -24.84
C PHE A 284 6.33 2.99 -25.40
N VAL A 285 5.68 3.80 -24.57
CA VAL A 285 5.25 5.16 -24.97
C VAL A 285 6.46 6.01 -25.38
N LEU A 286 7.56 5.95 -24.63
CA LEU A 286 8.79 6.66 -24.99
C LEU A 286 9.38 6.16 -26.31
N LEU A 287 9.37 4.85 -26.57
CA LEU A 287 9.82 4.28 -27.84
C LEU A 287 8.95 4.74 -29.02
N ILE A 288 7.63 4.88 -28.83
CA ILE A 288 6.72 5.46 -29.84
C ILE A 288 7.06 6.95 -30.07
N ALA A 289 7.21 7.73 -29.00
CA ALA A 289 7.55 9.15 -29.07
C ALA A 289 8.88 9.38 -29.82
N CYS A 290 9.87 8.57 -29.47
CA CYS A 290 11.11 8.41 -30.19
C CYS A 290 10.87 8.15 -31.68
N SER A 291 10.29 7.00 -32.03
CA SER A 291 10.00 6.60 -33.42
C SER A 291 9.37 7.73 -34.26
N ASN A 292 8.39 8.45 -33.69
CA ASN A 292 7.78 9.62 -34.30
C ASN A 292 8.79 10.73 -34.60
N VAL A 293 9.62 11.11 -33.63
CA VAL A 293 10.64 12.16 -33.81
C VAL A 293 11.73 11.72 -34.79
N ALA A 294 12.17 10.45 -34.77
CA ALA A 294 13.08 9.93 -35.79
C ALA A 294 12.50 10.02 -37.20
N ASN A 295 11.22 9.71 -37.38
CA ASN A 295 10.53 9.85 -38.66
C ASN A 295 10.49 11.31 -39.13
N LEU A 296 10.20 12.25 -38.23
CA LEU A 296 10.21 13.68 -38.56
C LEU A 296 11.62 14.18 -38.91
N LEU A 297 12.65 13.73 -38.17
CA LEU A 297 14.05 14.03 -38.46
C LEU A 297 14.47 13.46 -39.82
N LEU A 298 14.06 12.24 -40.16
CA LEU A 298 14.33 11.61 -41.45
C LEU A 298 13.74 12.41 -42.62
N VAL A 299 12.50 12.90 -42.50
CA VAL A 299 11.86 13.78 -43.51
C VAL A 299 12.66 15.08 -43.65
N ARG A 300 13.06 15.68 -42.53
CA ARG A 300 13.84 16.91 -42.51
C ARG A 300 15.24 16.74 -43.12
N PHE A 301 15.89 15.61 -42.89
CA PHE A 301 17.20 15.30 -43.50
C PHE A 301 17.09 14.98 -44.98
N SER A 302 16.02 14.32 -45.40
CA SER A 302 15.71 14.12 -46.82
C SER A 302 15.53 15.45 -47.56
N GLY A 303 14.83 16.42 -46.96
CA GLY A 303 14.72 17.78 -47.51
C GLY A 303 16.05 18.55 -47.58
N ARG A 304 17.07 18.13 -46.80
CA ARG A 304 18.42 18.75 -46.76
C ARG A 304 19.47 17.97 -47.56
N ARG A 305 19.06 16.99 -48.38
CA ARG A 305 19.97 16.15 -49.19
C ARG A 305 20.96 16.96 -50.03
N ARG A 306 20.49 18.07 -50.63
CA ARG A 306 21.31 18.95 -51.49
C ARG A 306 22.40 19.68 -50.70
N GLU A 307 22.11 20.14 -49.48
CA GLU A 307 23.10 20.74 -48.56
C GLU A 307 24.17 19.70 -48.16
N ILE A 308 23.75 18.48 -47.86
CA ILE A 308 24.64 17.38 -47.44
C ILE A 308 25.56 16.96 -48.59
N ALA A 309 25.01 16.82 -49.81
CA ALA A 309 25.79 16.48 -51.00
C ALA A 309 26.85 17.54 -51.32
N LEU A 310 26.50 18.84 -51.21
CA LEU A 310 27.45 19.94 -51.36
C LEU A 310 28.56 19.90 -50.32
N ARG A 311 28.26 19.63 -49.04
CA ARG A 311 29.29 19.50 -47.99
C ARG A 311 30.23 18.32 -48.24
N MET A 312 29.70 17.18 -48.68
CA MET A 312 30.53 16.03 -49.03
C MET A 312 31.40 16.30 -50.27
N ALA A 313 30.89 17.04 -51.25
CA ALA A 313 31.67 17.47 -52.42
C ALA A 313 32.83 18.42 -52.07
N ILE A 314 32.69 19.20 -50.99
CA ILE A 314 33.75 20.09 -50.47
C ILE A 314 34.71 19.33 -49.52
N GLY A 315 34.54 18.01 -49.34
CA GLY A 315 35.47 17.16 -48.59
C GLY A 315 35.07 16.83 -47.15
N ALA A 316 33.83 17.12 -46.72
CA ALA A 316 33.37 16.73 -45.39
C ALA A 316 33.24 15.20 -45.28
N SER A 317 33.83 14.61 -44.23
CA SER A 317 33.72 13.17 -43.98
C SER A 317 32.29 12.77 -43.56
N ARG A 318 31.88 11.54 -43.88
CA ARG A 318 30.56 11.00 -43.50
C ARG A 318 30.34 11.03 -41.99
N ALA A 319 31.40 10.76 -41.21
CA ALA A 319 31.37 10.86 -39.75
C ALA A 319 31.05 12.28 -39.27
N SER A 320 31.53 13.32 -39.97
CA SER A 320 31.23 14.72 -39.62
C SER A 320 29.76 15.06 -39.83
N VAL A 321 29.15 14.53 -40.90
CA VAL A 321 27.72 14.70 -41.19
C VAL A 321 26.87 13.96 -40.14
N VAL A 322 27.23 12.72 -39.80
CA VAL A 322 26.51 11.93 -38.79
C VAL A 322 26.61 12.59 -37.41
N ARG A 323 27.81 13.02 -37.01
CA ARG A 323 28.05 13.71 -35.74
C ARG A 323 27.18 14.96 -35.59
N LEU A 324 27.05 15.77 -36.66
CA LEU A 324 26.22 16.97 -36.63
C LEU A 324 24.73 16.66 -36.36
N PHE A 325 24.18 15.64 -37.01
CA PHE A 325 22.77 15.27 -36.86
C PHE A 325 22.47 14.59 -35.53
N VAL A 326 23.40 13.76 -35.05
CA VAL A 326 23.33 13.20 -33.69
C VAL A 326 23.36 14.32 -32.68
N PHE A 327 24.22 15.32 -32.85
CA PHE A 327 24.29 16.47 -31.96
C PHE A 327 23.00 17.31 -31.98
N GLU A 328 22.42 17.55 -33.16
CA GLU A 328 21.12 18.26 -33.28
C GLU A 328 20.01 17.48 -32.55
N SER A 329 19.99 16.15 -32.68
CA SER A 329 19.00 15.28 -32.04
C SER A 329 19.17 15.20 -30.52
N VAL A 330 20.41 15.09 -30.03
CA VAL A 330 20.74 15.13 -28.59
C VAL A 330 20.38 16.48 -28.00
N LEU A 331 20.58 17.59 -28.71
CA LEU A 331 20.18 18.92 -28.23
C LEU A 331 18.66 19.04 -28.08
N VAL A 332 17.88 18.57 -29.07
CA VAL A 332 16.42 18.52 -28.94
C VAL A 332 15.99 17.66 -27.75
N SER A 333 16.60 16.48 -27.61
CA SER A 333 16.28 15.57 -26.52
C SER A 333 16.68 16.12 -25.15
N ALA A 334 17.78 16.86 -25.05
CA ALA A 334 18.19 17.52 -23.80
C ALA A 334 17.20 18.61 -23.38
N ILE A 335 16.71 19.42 -24.34
CA ILE A 335 15.66 20.42 -24.07
C ILE A 335 14.36 19.72 -23.66
N ALA A 336 13.99 18.64 -24.35
CA ALA A 336 12.84 17.82 -23.99
C ALA A 336 13.00 17.16 -22.61
N GLY A 337 14.20 16.73 -22.26
CA GLY A 337 14.53 16.18 -20.96
C GLY A 337 14.39 17.19 -19.82
N ALA A 338 14.85 18.43 -20.03
CA ALA A 338 14.66 19.51 -19.07
C ALA A 338 13.17 19.85 -18.87
N ALA A 339 12.42 19.97 -19.98
CA ALA A 339 10.98 20.19 -19.93
C ALA A 339 10.24 19.00 -19.28
N GLY A 340 10.63 17.78 -19.61
CA GLY A 340 10.07 16.54 -19.05
C GLY A 340 10.36 16.40 -17.55
N ALA A 341 11.56 16.76 -17.09
CA ALA A 341 11.91 16.81 -15.67
C ALA A 341 11.05 17.85 -14.92
N PHE A 342 10.79 19.01 -15.54
CA PHE A 342 9.90 20.02 -14.96
C PHE A 342 8.45 19.52 -14.86
N ILE A 343 7.95 18.83 -15.89
CA ILE A 343 6.62 18.18 -15.86
C ILE A 343 6.57 17.13 -14.76
N ALA A 344 7.58 16.27 -14.67
CA ALA A 344 7.67 15.24 -13.64
C ALA A 344 7.68 15.85 -12.23
N TRP A 345 8.44 16.93 -12.02
CA TRP A 345 8.49 17.64 -10.75
C TRP A 345 7.12 18.19 -10.30
N ARG A 346 6.25 18.56 -11.25
CA ARG A 346 4.88 19.02 -10.95
C ARG A 346 3.89 17.87 -10.76
N LEU A 347 4.08 16.75 -11.45
CA LEU A 347 3.18 15.60 -11.38
C LEU A 347 3.45 14.70 -10.17
N VAL A 348 4.72 14.47 -9.82
CA VAL A 348 5.11 13.56 -8.73
C VAL A 348 4.43 13.92 -7.39
N PRO A 349 4.37 15.19 -6.96
CA PRO A 349 3.69 15.56 -5.71
C PRO A 349 2.16 15.36 -5.74
N LEU A 350 1.53 15.34 -6.92
CA LEU A 350 0.08 15.14 -7.04
C LEU A 350 -0.33 13.68 -6.82
N VAL A 351 0.56 12.74 -7.15
CA VAL A 351 0.27 11.29 -7.04
C VAL A 351 -0.05 10.89 -5.59
N PRO A 352 0.75 11.27 -4.57
CA PRO A 352 0.40 11.03 -3.16
C PRO A 352 -0.91 11.69 -2.75
N SER A 353 -1.20 12.92 -3.19
CA SER A 353 -2.45 13.60 -2.77
C SER A 353 -3.73 12.91 -3.28
N MET A 354 -3.66 12.24 -4.44
CA MET A 354 -4.78 11.52 -5.03
C MET A 354 -4.84 10.04 -4.57
N ALA A 355 -3.70 9.49 -4.14
CA ALA A 355 -3.55 8.08 -3.81
C ALA A 355 -3.14 7.84 -2.34
N SER A 356 -3.14 8.85 -1.47
CA SER A 356 -2.74 8.78 -0.06
C SER A 356 -3.54 7.73 0.72
N ASN A 357 -4.80 7.53 0.32
CA ASN A 357 -5.67 6.51 0.91
C ASN A 357 -5.28 5.07 0.53
N PHE A 358 -4.42 4.85 -0.47
CA PHE A 358 -4.12 3.52 -1.02
C PHE A 358 -2.62 3.20 -1.13
N LEU A 359 -1.76 4.21 -1.15
CA LEU A 359 -0.32 4.06 -1.31
C LEU A 359 0.38 4.65 -0.08
N PRO A 360 1.39 3.95 0.49
CA PRO A 360 2.16 4.45 1.62
C PRO A 360 3.15 5.52 1.16
N PHE A 361 2.65 6.61 0.58
CA PHE A 361 3.46 7.76 0.21
C PHE A 361 3.28 8.84 1.27
N ASP A 362 4.39 9.47 1.66
CA ASP A 362 4.31 10.63 2.53
C ASP A 362 3.83 11.84 1.76
N GLU A 363 2.97 12.62 2.41
CA GLU A 363 2.57 13.93 1.89
C GLU A 363 3.76 14.89 1.75
N ASN A 364 4.83 14.69 2.53
CA ASN A 364 5.97 15.63 2.63
C ASN A 364 7.26 15.17 1.93
N THR A 365 7.39 13.91 1.51
CA THR A 365 8.65 13.39 0.92
C THR A 365 8.66 13.51 -0.62
N ALA A 366 7.51 13.76 -1.25
CA ALA A 366 7.35 13.74 -2.71
C ALA A 366 7.93 14.96 -3.47
N THR A 367 8.72 15.82 -2.82
CA THR A 367 9.21 17.07 -3.42
C THR A 367 10.63 17.01 -3.97
N SER A 368 11.43 15.97 -3.67
CA SER A 368 12.83 15.95 -4.13
C SER A 368 13.02 15.06 -5.36
N LEU A 369 13.25 15.68 -6.52
CA LEU A 369 13.97 15.05 -7.63
C LEU A 369 15.34 14.63 -7.10
N SER A 370 15.48 13.37 -6.69
CA SER A 370 16.71 12.84 -6.14
C SER A 370 17.80 12.82 -7.23
N LEU A 371 19.07 12.90 -6.82
CA LEU A 371 20.20 12.83 -7.75
C LEU A 371 20.15 11.60 -8.69
N PRO A 372 19.78 10.38 -8.22
CA PRO A 372 19.57 9.24 -9.10
C PRO A 372 18.52 9.48 -10.19
N VAL A 373 17.40 10.14 -9.86
CA VAL A 373 16.33 10.43 -10.82
C VAL A 373 16.79 11.46 -11.86
N LEU A 374 17.56 12.47 -11.45
CA LEU A 374 18.13 13.44 -12.38
C LEU A 374 19.15 12.77 -13.33
N LEU A 375 20.06 11.94 -12.79
CA LEU A 375 21.03 11.19 -13.58
C LEU A 375 20.33 10.22 -14.56
N PHE A 376 19.29 9.52 -14.11
CA PHE A 376 18.47 8.68 -14.96
C PHE A 376 17.83 9.49 -16.09
N THR A 377 17.25 10.66 -15.78
CA THR A 377 16.60 11.53 -16.78
C THR A 377 17.59 12.08 -17.79
N ILE A 378 18.78 12.49 -17.35
CA ILE A 378 19.86 12.93 -18.24
C ILE A 378 20.31 11.77 -19.14
N GLY A 379 20.56 10.59 -18.57
CA GLY A 379 20.94 9.39 -19.32
C GLY A 379 19.88 9.01 -20.35
N LEU A 380 18.60 9.04 -19.96
CA LEU A 380 17.47 8.74 -20.83
C LEU A 380 17.33 9.79 -21.97
N SER A 381 17.56 11.06 -21.68
CA SER A 381 17.54 12.14 -22.67
C SER A 381 18.66 11.99 -23.70
N ILE A 382 19.87 11.64 -23.25
CA ILE A 382 21.00 11.37 -24.15
C ILE A 382 20.70 10.11 -24.99
N LEU A 383 20.26 9.03 -24.36
CA LEU A 383 19.95 7.76 -25.04
C LEU A 383 18.89 7.96 -26.13
N THR A 384 17.80 8.64 -25.82
CA THR A 384 16.74 8.95 -26.79
C THR A 384 17.24 9.84 -27.92
N GLY A 385 18.07 10.86 -27.62
CA GLY A 385 18.72 11.69 -28.64
C GLY A 385 19.63 10.90 -29.58
N LEU A 386 20.39 9.94 -29.04
CA LEU A 386 21.24 9.03 -29.81
C LEU A 386 20.40 8.09 -30.68
N LEU A 387 19.40 7.42 -30.11
CA LEU A 387 18.53 6.50 -30.83
C LEU A 387 17.84 7.20 -32.01
N MET A 388 17.35 8.43 -31.80
CA MET A 388 16.64 9.19 -32.83
C MET A 388 17.56 9.88 -33.84
N GLY A 389 18.80 10.19 -33.44
CA GLY A 389 19.77 10.87 -34.30
C GLY A 389 20.59 9.92 -35.17
N ILE A 390 21.04 8.79 -34.63
CA ILE A 390 21.94 7.86 -35.32
C ILE A 390 21.24 7.23 -36.53
N TYR A 391 19.99 6.78 -36.37
CA TYR A 391 19.27 6.07 -37.42
C TYR A 391 19.04 6.92 -38.69
N PRO A 392 18.47 8.14 -38.61
CA PRO A 392 18.30 8.98 -39.79
C PRO A 392 19.63 9.51 -40.34
N ALA A 393 20.63 9.73 -39.48
CA ALA A 393 21.95 10.21 -39.88
C ALA A 393 22.73 9.18 -40.72
N LEU A 394 22.73 7.91 -40.31
CA LEU A 394 23.37 6.83 -41.07
C LEU A 394 22.70 6.65 -42.44
N GLN A 395 21.36 6.65 -42.48
CA GLN A 395 20.65 6.56 -43.76
C GLN A 395 20.85 7.78 -44.66
N GLY A 396 20.88 8.99 -44.10
CA GLY A 396 21.15 10.22 -44.86
C GLY A 396 22.57 10.24 -45.45
N SER A 397 23.55 9.64 -44.77
CA SER A 397 24.95 9.55 -45.22
C SER A 397 25.17 8.56 -46.37
N HIS A 398 24.26 7.60 -46.56
CA HIS A 398 24.31 6.57 -47.61
C HIS A 398 23.70 7.01 -48.94
N ALA A 399 23.23 8.26 -49.06
CA ALA A 399 22.67 8.77 -50.30
C ALA A 399 23.75 8.81 -51.39
N ASP A 400 23.56 8.00 -52.43
CA ASP A 400 24.50 7.83 -53.53
C ASP A 400 24.71 9.16 -54.26
N LEU A 401 25.94 9.68 -54.17
CA LEU A 401 26.34 11.02 -54.64
C LEU A 401 26.17 11.19 -56.16
N VAL A 402 26.23 10.08 -56.92
CA VAL A 402 26.22 10.11 -58.39
C VAL A 402 24.80 10.06 -58.97
N GLY A 403 23.86 9.35 -58.34
CA GLY A 403 22.45 9.32 -58.76
C GLY A 403 21.72 10.64 -58.47
N SER A 404 22.03 11.25 -57.32
CA SER A 404 21.36 12.44 -56.78
C SER A 404 21.52 13.71 -57.63
N LEU A 405 22.58 13.79 -58.43
CA LEU A 405 22.87 14.93 -59.33
C LEU A 405 22.28 14.74 -60.74
N LYS A 406 21.99 13.49 -61.15
CA LYS A 406 21.33 13.16 -62.44
C LYS A 406 19.80 13.18 -62.37
N GLU A 407 19.22 13.01 -61.19
CA GLU A 407 17.76 12.87 -60.95
C GLU A 407 16.99 14.20 -60.81
N GLY A 408 17.29 15.19 -61.64
CA GLY A 408 16.62 16.51 -61.60
C GLY A 408 15.12 16.52 -61.96
N GLY A 409 14.41 15.39 -62.08
CA GLY A 409 13.01 15.44 -62.54
C GLY A 409 12.11 14.20 -62.45
N ARG A 410 12.56 13.02 -61.98
CA ARG A 410 11.68 11.85 -61.87
C ARG A 410 11.97 11.02 -60.62
N GLY A 411 11.03 11.03 -59.67
CA GLY A 411 10.89 10.00 -58.63
C GLY A 411 11.44 10.36 -57.25
N THR A 412 10.61 10.97 -56.41
CA THR A 412 10.78 11.17 -54.96
C THR A 412 10.78 9.87 -54.12
N ALA A 413 11.01 8.70 -54.73
CA ALA A 413 11.00 7.42 -54.04
C ALA A 413 12.40 7.10 -53.51
N GLY A 414 12.59 7.18 -52.19
CA GLY A 414 13.78 6.64 -51.52
C GLY A 414 13.99 5.14 -51.83
N SER A 415 15.14 4.57 -51.47
CA SER A 415 15.46 3.18 -51.78
C SER A 415 14.36 2.21 -51.30
N VAL A 416 14.07 1.14 -52.05
CA VAL A 416 13.06 0.13 -51.69
C VAL A 416 13.27 -0.43 -50.27
N ARG A 417 14.53 -0.55 -49.84
CA ARG A 417 14.94 -0.94 -48.48
C ARG A 417 14.49 0.08 -47.42
N GLN A 418 14.65 1.37 -47.70
CA GLN A 418 14.21 2.47 -46.83
C GLN A 418 12.68 2.50 -46.69
N GLN A 419 11.95 2.27 -47.78
CA GLN A 419 10.49 2.24 -47.76
C GLN A 419 9.93 1.00 -47.05
N ARG A 420 10.56 -0.19 -47.22
CA ARG A 420 10.19 -1.41 -46.46
C ARG A 420 10.42 -1.24 -44.96
N PHE A 421 11.58 -0.72 -44.55
CA PHE A 421 11.87 -0.51 -43.14
C PHE A 421 10.91 0.52 -42.50
N ARG A 422 10.62 1.63 -43.19
CA ARG A 422 9.63 2.62 -42.71
C ARG A 422 8.25 1.98 -42.55
N LYS A 423 7.82 1.13 -43.49
CA LYS A 423 6.55 0.40 -43.37
C LYS A 423 6.54 -0.56 -42.17
N ILE A 424 7.63 -1.27 -41.91
CA ILE A 424 7.75 -2.15 -40.73
C ILE A 424 7.73 -1.33 -39.44
N LEU A 425 8.45 -0.21 -39.38
CA LEU A 425 8.53 0.66 -38.21
C LEU A 425 7.18 1.34 -37.90
N VAL A 426 6.47 1.81 -38.93
CA VAL A 426 5.10 2.35 -38.79
C VAL A 426 4.13 1.23 -38.40
N GLY A 427 4.21 0.05 -39.02
CA GLY A 427 3.36 -1.09 -38.68
C GLY A 427 3.55 -1.55 -37.23
N GLY A 428 4.81 -1.66 -36.77
CA GLY A 428 5.15 -1.97 -35.39
C GLY A 428 4.70 -0.90 -34.41
N GLN A 429 4.84 0.39 -34.77
CA GLN A 429 4.33 1.49 -33.97
C GLN A 429 2.80 1.45 -33.82
N VAL A 430 2.08 1.24 -34.92
CA VAL A 430 0.61 1.13 -34.91
C VAL A 430 0.20 -0.07 -34.06
N ALA A 431 0.83 -1.23 -34.25
CA ALA A 431 0.57 -2.42 -33.44
C ALA A 431 0.81 -2.15 -31.94
N LEU A 432 1.94 -1.55 -31.58
CA LEU A 432 2.27 -1.21 -30.19
C LEU A 432 1.27 -0.21 -29.59
N SER A 433 0.91 0.82 -30.36
CA SER A 433 -0.03 1.86 -29.93
C SER A 433 -1.43 1.28 -29.71
N VAL A 434 -1.89 0.41 -30.60
CA VAL A 434 -3.18 -0.30 -30.46
C VAL A 434 -3.15 -1.22 -29.25
N THR A 435 -2.08 -1.97 -29.03
CA THR A 435 -1.94 -2.84 -27.84
C THR A 435 -1.94 -2.05 -26.54
N LEU A 436 -1.19 -0.94 -26.47
CA LEU A 436 -1.19 -0.07 -25.28
C LEU A 436 -2.55 0.58 -25.05
N LEU A 437 -3.22 1.04 -26.11
CA LEU A 437 -4.55 1.62 -26.01
C LEU A 437 -5.58 0.60 -25.54
N ALA A 438 -5.55 -0.62 -26.08
CA ALA A 438 -6.40 -1.72 -25.65
C ALA A 438 -6.13 -2.09 -24.18
N GLY A 439 -4.86 -2.20 -23.77
CA GLY A 439 -4.48 -2.46 -22.39
C GLY A 439 -4.94 -1.36 -21.43
N ALA A 440 -4.74 -0.09 -21.79
CA ALA A 440 -5.23 1.05 -21.01
C ALA A 440 -6.76 1.06 -20.92
N ALA A 441 -7.47 0.80 -22.02
CA ALA A 441 -8.93 0.71 -22.03
C ALA A 441 -9.44 -0.43 -21.14
N LEU A 442 -8.79 -1.61 -21.17
CA LEU A 442 -9.12 -2.73 -20.30
C LEU A 442 -8.86 -2.42 -18.82
N LEU A 443 -7.75 -1.76 -18.49
CA LEU A 443 -7.45 -1.33 -17.11
C LEU A 443 -8.46 -0.30 -16.61
N ILE A 444 -8.76 0.72 -17.40
CA ILE A 444 -9.78 1.74 -17.07
C ILE A 444 -11.14 1.07 -16.90
N THR A 445 -11.52 0.17 -17.82
CA THR A 445 -12.79 -0.58 -17.73
C THR A 445 -12.82 -1.48 -16.49
N SER A 446 -11.69 -2.11 -16.14
CA SER A 446 -11.60 -2.97 -14.95
C SER A 446 -11.69 -2.16 -13.67
N PHE A 447 -11.06 -0.98 -13.63
CA PHE A 447 -11.17 -0.03 -12.52
C PHE A 447 -12.60 0.50 -12.38
N ILE A 448 -13.25 0.88 -13.50
CA ILE A 448 -14.66 1.30 -13.49
C ILE A 448 -15.55 0.16 -13.00
N ARG A 449 -15.34 -1.07 -13.47
CA ARG A 449 -16.11 -2.25 -13.01
C ARG A 449 -15.89 -2.53 -11.52
N LEU A 450 -14.66 -2.42 -11.03
CA LEU A 450 -14.34 -2.59 -9.61
C LEU A 450 -15.00 -1.50 -8.76
N ASN A 451 -15.01 -0.26 -9.24
CA ASN A 451 -15.63 0.88 -8.55
C ASN A 451 -17.17 0.84 -8.60
N GLN A 452 -17.74 0.20 -9.62
CA GLN A 452 -19.20 -0.04 -9.76
C GLN A 452 -19.63 -1.38 -9.16
N GLN A 453 -18.70 -2.17 -8.62
CA GLN A 453 -19.01 -3.47 -8.07
C GLN A 453 -19.88 -3.31 -6.83
N SER A 454 -20.96 -4.09 -6.75
CA SER A 454 -21.80 -4.09 -5.56
C SER A 454 -20.99 -4.58 -4.37
N LEU A 455 -20.84 -3.70 -3.37
CA LEU A 455 -20.17 -3.99 -2.11
C LEU A 455 -21.06 -4.77 -1.14
N GLY A 456 -22.36 -4.85 -1.43
CA GLY A 456 -23.37 -5.39 -0.51
C GLY A 456 -23.93 -4.37 0.47
N PHE A 457 -23.35 -3.16 0.51
CA PHE A 457 -23.78 -2.01 1.33
C PHE A 457 -23.69 -0.71 0.52
N GLN A 458 -24.28 0.38 1.04
CA GLN A 458 -24.32 1.70 0.39
C GLN A 458 -23.32 2.66 1.05
N PRO A 459 -22.17 2.97 0.40
CA PRO A 459 -21.18 3.89 0.96
C PRO A 459 -21.56 5.37 0.77
N GLN A 460 -22.53 5.69 -0.08
CA GLN A 460 -22.89 7.09 -0.37
C GLN A 460 -23.63 7.73 0.82
N LYS A 461 -23.24 8.95 1.19
CA LYS A 461 -23.84 9.74 2.28
C LYS A 461 -23.70 9.13 3.69
N LEU A 462 -22.77 8.19 3.86
CA LEU A 462 -22.48 7.59 5.16
C LEU A 462 -21.28 8.30 5.79
N TRP A 463 -21.44 8.71 7.05
CA TRP A 463 -20.36 9.28 7.86
C TRP A 463 -19.95 8.25 8.90
N THR A 464 -18.66 7.94 8.96
CA THR A 464 -18.09 7.07 10.00
C THR A 464 -17.24 7.89 10.96
N GLY A 465 -17.37 7.59 12.24
CA GLY A 465 -16.50 8.08 13.29
C GLY A 465 -16.03 6.88 14.10
N ALA A 466 -14.76 6.86 14.47
CA ALA A 466 -14.23 5.86 15.38
C ALA A 466 -14.10 6.47 16.78
N ILE A 467 -14.48 5.68 17.78
CA ILE A 467 -14.41 6.05 19.19
C ILE A 467 -13.83 4.85 19.91
N THR A 468 -12.78 5.06 20.68
CA THR A 468 -12.23 4.05 21.59
C THR A 468 -12.68 4.40 23.00
N LEU A 469 -13.23 3.44 23.75
CA LEU A 469 -13.71 3.67 25.10
C LEU A 469 -12.61 3.36 26.11
N PRO A 470 -12.15 4.36 26.89
CA PRO A 470 -11.16 4.14 27.93
C PRO A 470 -11.61 3.08 28.93
N VAL A 471 -10.87 1.97 29.04
CA VAL A 471 -11.23 0.89 29.98
C VAL A 471 -11.21 1.37 31.43
N ALA A 472 -10.39 2.38 31.75
CA ALA A 472 -10.39 3.01 33.08
C ALA A 472 -11.75 3.63 33.46
N GLN A 473 -12.54 4.08 32.48
CA GLN A 473 -13.84 4.72 32.69
C GLN A 473 -15.01 3.78 32.36
N TYR A 474 -14.84 2.87 31.41
CA TYR A 474 -15.88 1.96 30.92
C TYR A 474 -15.48 0.50 31.12
N LEU A 475 -15.39 0.08 32.39
CA LEU A 475 -14.99 -1.29 32.76
C LEU A 475 -16.02 -2.35 32.34
N ASP A 476 -17.29 -2.08 32.55
CA ASP A 476 -18.38 -3.05 32.39
C ASP A 476 -19.20 -2.84 31.11
N ASN A 477 -19.79 -3.94 30.61
CA ASN A 477 -20.62 -3.94 29.40
C ASN A 477 -21.84 -3.02 29.56
N ALA A 478 -22.41 -2.87 30.76
CA ALA A 478 -23.58 -2.03 30.97
C ALA A 478 -23.23 -0.53 30.83
N SER A 479 -22.06 -0.10 31.32
CA SER A 479 -21.56 1.27 31.12
C SER A 479 -21.34 1.60 29.65
N ARG A 480 -20.74 0.69 28.87
CA ARG A 480 -20.55 0.87 27.42
C ARG A 480 -21.88 0.91 26.67
N GLN A 481 -22.82 0.05 27.05
CA GLN A 481 -24.16 0.02 26.49
C GLN A 481 -24.92 1.32 26.76
N ARG A 482 -24.88 1.85 27.98
CA ARG A 482 -25.49 3.14 28.33
C ARG A 482 -24.94 4.29 27.50
N LEU A 483 -23.62 4.34 27.30
CA LEU A 483 -23.01 5.36 26.43
C LEU A 483 -23.48 5.22 24.98
N ALA A 484 -23.50 3.99 24.46
CA ALA A 484 -23.98 3.72 23.11
C ALA A 484 -25.43 4.18 22.92
N GLU A 485 -26.31 3.91 23.88
CA GLU A 485 -27.70 4.37 23.86
C GLU A 485 -27.81 5.90 23.94
N GLN A 486 -27.07 6.55 24.83
CA GLN A 486 -27.05 8.01 24.94
C GLN A 486 -26.55 8.67 23.66
N LEU A 487 -25.47 8.15 23.07
CA LEU A 487 -24.91 8.65 21.83
C LEU A 487 -25.89 8.47 20.65
N LEU A 488 -26.49 7.28 20.52
CA LEU A 488 -27.46 7.02 19.46
C LEU A 488 -28.71 7.90 19.60
N ASN A 489 -29.19 8.13 20.83
CA ASN A 489 -30.32 9.04 21.06
C ASN A 489 -29.95 10.49 20.73
N ALA A 490 -28.78 10.96 21.15
CA ALA A 490 -28.31 12.31 20.81
C ALA A 490 -28.12 12.51 19.29
N LEU A 491 -27.64 11.48 18.58
CA LEU A 491 -27.47 11.52 17.12
C LEU A 491 -28.81 11.57 16.38
N ARG A 492 -29.83 10.85 16.86
CA ARG A 492 -31.19 10.89 16.28
C ARG A 492 -31.81 12.29 16.31
N ASP A 493 -31.42 13.13 17.27
CA ASP A 493 -31.90 14.50 17.40
C ASP A 493 -31.18 15.49 16.48
N VAL A 494 -30.11 15.08 15.78
CA VAL A 494 -29.34 15.94 14.88
C VAL A 494 -30.12 16.17 13.56
N PRO A 495 -30.46 17.42 13.20
CA PRO A 495 -31.16 17.70 11.96
C PRO A 495 -30.37 17.25 10.72
N GLY A 496 -31.02 16.50 9.84
CA GLY A 496 -30.43 15.99 8.60
C GLY A 496 -29.80 14.60 8.71
N LEU A 497 -29.78 13.98 9.90
CA LEU A 497 -29.40 12.57 10.05
C LEU A 497 -30.61 11.65 9.83
N GLU A 498 -30.50 10.72 8.87
CA GLU A 498 -31.59 9.78 8.55
C GLU A 498 -31.59 8.54 9.47
N SER A 499 -30.40 8.02 9.78
CA SER A 499 -30.22 6.90 10.70
C SER A 499 -28.83 6.92 11.35
N SER A 500 -28.74 6.29 12.51
CA SER A 500 -27.50 6.15 13.28
C SER A 500 -27.37 4.74 13.84
N THR A 501 -26.16 4.20 13.85
CA THR A 501 -25.85 2.90 14.44
C THR A 501 -24.45 2.93 15.05
N ILE A 502 -24.17 1.97 15.93
CA ILE A 502 -22.81 1.67 16.41
C ILE A 502 -22.45 0.26 15.95
N SER A 503 -21.17 0.07 15.64
CA SER A 503 -20.59 -1.24 15.36
C SER A 503 -19.16 -1.30 15.86
N GLY A 504 -18.68 -2.49 16.20
CA GLY A 504 -17.29 -2.73 16.63
C GLY A 504 -16.28 -2.57 15.49
N ASP A 505 -16.74 -2.63 14.25
CA ASP A 505 -15.93 -2.44 13.07
C ASP A 505 -16.74 -1.89 11.90
N VAL A 506 -16.02 -1.55 10.82
CA VAL A 506 -16.57 -0.98 9.59
C VAL A 506 -16.18 -1.89 8.42
N PRO A 507 -17.08 -2.18 7.45
CA PRO A 507 -16.70 -2.93 6.25
C PRO A 507 -15.47 -2.34 5.57
N LEU A 508 -14.56 -3.19 5.09
CA LEU A 508 -13.24 -2.85 4.51
C LEU A 508 -12.18 -2.33 5.49
N ALA A 509 -12.51 -2.10 6.77
CA ALA A 509 -11.51 -1.77 7.80
C ALA A 509 -10.86 -3.01 8.44
N GLY A 510 -11.36 -4.21 8.11
CA GLY A 510 -10.87 -5.48 8.65
C GLY A 510 -11.52 -5.80 10.00
N GLY A 511 -12.55 -6.64 9.98
CA GLY A 511 -13.25 -7.08 11.18
C GLY A 511 -12.49 -8.13 12.00
N ASN A 512 -12.93 -8.35 13.23
CA ASN A 512 -12.41 -9.41 14.08
C ASN A 512 -12.63 -10.77 13.41
N ARG A 513 -11.61 -11.64 13.42
CA ARG A 513 -11.77 -13.02 12.94
C ARG A 513 -12.09 -13.92 14.12
N THR A 514 -13.32 -14.43 14.14
CA THR A 514 -13.79 -15.25 15.25
C THR A 514 -13.96 -16.70 14.81
N LEU A 515 -13.50 -17.61 15.67
CA LEU A 515 -13.64 -19.05 15.44
C LEU A 515 -15.12 -19.44 15.52
N TYR A 516 -15.52 -20.38 14.66
CA TYR A 516 -16.84 -20.97 14.70
C TYR A 516 -16.82 -22.47 14.43
N ALA A 517 -17.82 -23.17 14.96
CA ALA A 517 -18.12 -24.56 14.66
C ALA A 517 -19.63 -24.78 14.64
N ARG A 518 -20.07 -25.81 13.92
CA ARG A 518 -21.46 -26.25 13.96
C ARG A 518 -21.75 -26.91 15.31
N GLY A 519 -22.87 -26.55 15.95
CA GLY A 519 -23.31 -27.17 17.20
C GLY A 519 -24.02 -28.51 17.02
N ASP A 520 -24.42 -28.84 15.79
CA ASP A 520 -25.15 -30.08 15.43
C ASP A 520 -24.23 -31.22 14.93
N ARG A 521 -22.91 -31.09 15.12
CA ARG A 521 -21.89 -32.08 14.72
C ARG A 521 -20.80 -32.17 15.79
N ASP A 522 -19.94 -33.18 15.65
CA ASP A 522 -18.71 -33.29 16.44
C ASP A 522 -17.90 -32.00 16.33
N VAL A 523 -17.66 -31.37 17.48
CA VAL A 523 -16.98 -30.08 17.56
C VAL A 523 -15.50 -30.31 17.29
N PRO A 524 -14.93 -29.75 16.20
CA PRO A 524 -13.52 -29.95 15.92
C PRO A 524 -12.65 -29.30 17.02
N PRO A 525 -11.44 -29.83 17.23
CA PRO A 525 -10.42 -29.20 18.04
C PRO A 525 -10.22 -27.73 17.66
N ILE A 526 -9.87 -26.90 18.63
CA ILE A 526 -9.88 -25.44 18.50
C ILE A 526 -8.99 -24.94 17.35
N GLU A 527 -7.83 -25.57 17.17
CA GLU A 527 -6.82 -25.28 16.15
C GLU A 527 -7.25 -25.66 14.72
N LYS A 528 -8.34 -26.43 14.60
CA LYS A 528 -8.97 -26.86 13.33
C LYS A 528 -10.30 -26.15 13.06
N ARG A 529 -10.81 -25.34 13.98
CA ARG A 529 -12.05 -24.59 13.78
C ARG A 529 -11.89 -23.60 12.64
N ALA A 530 -12.95 -23.43 11.86
CA ALA A 530 -13.02 -22.40 10.85
C ALA A 530 -13.09 -21.02 11.54
N ASN A 531 -12.67 -19.97 10.85
CA ASN A 531 -12.86 -18.60 11.28
C ASN A 531 -13.51 -17.78 10.18
N ALA A 532 -14.24 -16.75 10.59
CA ALA A 532 -14.87 -15.79 9.70
C ALA A 532 -14.86 -14.40 10.38
N PRO A 533 -14.99 -13.32 9.59
CA PRO A 533 -15.29 -12.01 10.14
C PRO A 533 -16.52 -12.04 11.04
N SER A 534 -16.38 -11.40 12.21
CA SER A 534 -17.43 -11.21 13.18
C SER A 534 -17.62 -9.72 13.45
N HIS A 535 -18.88 -9.28 13.41
CA HIS A 535 -19.25 -7.88 13.53
C HIS A 535 -20.18 -7.68 14.71
N ASP A 536 -19.75 -6.91 15.70
CA ASP A 536 -20.61 -6.54 16.83
C ASP A 536 -21.45 -5.32 16.40
N ILE A 537 -22.77 -5.47 16.32
CA ILE A 537 -23.64 -4.45 15.72
C ILE A 537 -24.82 -4.07 16.63
N ALA A 538 -25.16 -2.79 16.64
CA ALA A 538 -26.38 -2.30 17.27
C ALA A 538 -27.61 -2.48 16.34
N PRO A 539 -28.84 -2.50 16.90
CA PRO A 539 -30.06 -2.50 16.09
C PRO A 539 -30.10 -1.33 15.10
N GLY A 540 -30.53 -1.60 13.86
CA GLY A 540 -30.58 -0.60 12.78
C GLY A 540 -29.29 -0.48 11.96
N TYR A 541 -28.29 -1.33 12.23
CA TYR A 541 -27.07 -1.41 11.44
C TYR A 541 -27.35 -1.70 9.97
N PHE A 542 -28.11 -2.75 9.67
CA PHE A 542 -28.34 -3.14 8.27
C PHE A 542 -29.16 -2.09 7.52
N LYS A 543 -30.11 -1.44 8.20
CA LYS A 543 -30.84 -0.29 7.64
C LYS A 543 -29.91 0.87 7.29
N THR A 544 -29.01 1.23 8.21
CA THR A 544 -28.06 2.36 8.03
C THR A 544 -27.05 2.07 6.93
N TRP A 545 -26.56 0.83 6.84
CA TRP A 545 -25.62 0.40 5.80
C TRP A 545 -26.30 0.02 4.48
N GLY A 546 -27.63 -0.04 4.42
CA GLY A 546 -28.38 -0.46 3.23
C GLY A 546 -28.18 -1.94 2.87
N VAL A 547 -27.88 -2.78 3.85
CA VAL A 547 -27.75 -4.24 3.69
C VAL A 547 -29.12 -4.89 3.87
N PRO A 548 -29.59 -5.75 2.96
CA PRO A 548 -30.92 -6.36 3.07
C PRO A 548 -30.94 -7.51 4.08
N LEU A 549 -31.94 -7.54 4.96
CA LEU A 549 -32.31 -8.75 5.71
C LEU A 549 -33.12 -9.67 4.77
N LEU A 550 -32.64 -10.90 4.56
CA LEU A 550 -33.25 -11.84 3.61
C LEU A 550 -34.32 -12.72 4.26
N THR A 551 -34.01 -13.25 5.45
CA THR A 551 -34.90 -14.16 6.19
C THR A 551 -34.68 -14.01 7.69
N GLY A 552 -35.72 -14.22 8.50
CA GLY A 552 -35.64 -14.16 9.96
C GLY A 552 -35.89 -12.76 10.51
N ARG A 553 -35.24 -12.41 11.61
CA ARG A 553 -35.37 -11.10 12.28
C ARG A 553 -34.01 -10.44 12.47
N GLU A 554 -33.99 -9.11 12.56
CA GLU A 554 -32.82 -8.36 13.04
C GLU A 554 -32.72 -8.41 14.57
N PHE A 555 -31.59 -7.94 15.11
CA PHE A 555 -31.45 -7.68 16.54
C PHE A 555 -32.39 -6.56 17.00
N ASN A 556 -32.89 -6.71 18.23
CA ASN A 556 -33.76 -5.73 18.87
C ASN A 556 -33.41 -5.56 20.34
N GLU A 557 -34.14 -4.70 21.03
CA GLU A 557 -33.92 -4.31 22.43
C GLU A 557 -33.99 -5.49 23.42
N HIS A 558 -34.59 -6.62 23.05
CA HIS A 558 -34.69 -7.81 23.90
C HIS A 558 -33.45 -8.70 23.84
N ASP A 559 -32.56 -8.51 22.86
CA ASP A 559 -31.32 -9.29 22.70
C ASP A 559 -30.24 -8.76 23.67
N THR A 560 -30.50 -8.84 24.97
CA THR A 560 -29.64 -8.34 26.05
C THR A 560 -28.59 -9.38 26.50
N VAL A 561 -27.67 -8.99 27.38
CA VAL A 561 -26.63 -9.91 27.93
C VAL A 561 -27.24 -11.16 28.56
N ASP A 562 -28.38 -11.01 29.25
CA ASP A 562 -29.07 -12.06 30.01
C ASP A 562 -30.04 -12.90 29.16
N SER A 563 -30.30 -12.46 27.93
CA SER A 563 -31.13 -13.20 26.98
C SER A 563 -30.35 -14.34 26.32
N GLN A 564 -31.08 -15.18 25.58
CA GLN A 564 -30.45 -16.19 24.74
C GLN A 564 -29.47 -15.55 23.75
N LYS A 565 -28.27 -16.12 23.64
CA LYS A 565 -27.25 -15.66 22.69
C LYS A 565 -27.71 -15.93 21.26
N VAL A 566 -27.80 -14.89 20.45
CA VAL A 566 -28.32 -14.94 19.07
C VAL A 566 -27.34 -14.32 18.10
N CYS A 567 -27.28 -14.83 16.87
CA CYS A 567 -26.44 -14.29 15.81
C CYS A 567 -27.18 -14.23 14.47
N LEU A 568 -26.63 -13.42 13.57
CA LEU A 568 -27.05 -13.35 12.17
C LEU A 568 -25.89 -13.82 11.31
N VAL A 569 -26.19 -14.41 10.15
CA VAL A 569 -25.17 -14.91 9.22
C VAL A 569 -25.38 -14.35 7.82
N SER A 570 -24.29 -14.16 7.08
CA SER A 570 -24.37 -13.80 5.66
C SER A 570 -25.00 -14.91 4.83
N GLN A 571 -25.57 -14.57 3.67
CA GLN A 571 -26.16 -15.54 2.74
C GLN A 571 -25.14 -16.58 2.26
N ALA A 572 -23.92 -16.15 1.91
CA ALA A 572 -22.80 -17.00 1.56
C ALA A 572 -22.39 -17.90 2.73
N GLY A 573 -22.41 -17.35 3.95
CA GLY A 573 -22.18 -18.09 5.18
C GLY A 573 -23.19 -19.21 5.42
N ALA A 574 -24.49 -18.88 5.31
CA ALA A 574 -25.58 -19.84 5.40
C ALA A 574 -25.41 -20.99 4.41
N LYS A 575 -25.15 -20.69 3.13
CA LYS A 575 -24.93 -21.69 2.06
C LYS A 575 -23.68 -22.54 2.30
N LYS A 576 -22.61 -21.95 2.85
CA LYS A 576 -21.35 -22.64 3.13
C LYS A 576 -21.47 -23.61 4.30
N VAL A 577 -22.13 -23.18 5.39
CA VAL A 577 -22.19 -23.97 6.63
C VAL A 577 -23.35 -24.97 6.60
N TRP A 578 -24.48 -24.62 5.98
CA TRP A 578 -25.69 -25.44 5.85
C TRP A 578 -26.17 -25.51 4.38
N PRO A 579 -25.45 -26.21 3.49
CA PRO A 579 -25.81 -26.28 2.08
C PRO A 579 -27.17 -26.97 1.89
N GLY A 580 -28.14 -26.25 1.32
CA GLY A 580 -29.49 -26.77 1.05
C GLY A 580 -30.42 -26.85 2.25
N GLU A 581 -30.00 -26.39 3.43
CA GLU A 581 -30.80 -26.42 4.67
C GLU A 581 -31.09 -24.99 5.17
N ASN A 582 -32.19 -24.81 5.90
CA ASN A 582 -32.46 -23.55 6.60
C ASN A 582 -31.60 -23.48 7.87
N PRO A 583 -30.70 -22.48 8.03
CA PRO A 583 -29.88 -22.34 9.22
C PRO A 583 -30.63 -21.69 10.40
N ILE A 584 -31.79 -21.07 10.18
CA ILE A 584 -32.53 -20.38 11.25
C ILE A 584 -32.97 -21.38 12.34
N GLY A 585 -32.76 -21.00 13.60
CA GLY A 585 -33.02 -21.84 14.77
C GLY A 585 -31.90 -22.83 15.10
N LYS A 586 -30.85 -22.92 14.27
CA LYS A 586 -29.71 -23.80 14.53
C LYS A 586 -28.65 -23.10 15.37
N THR A 587 -27.85 -23.91 16.06
CA THR A 587 -26.79 -23.44 16.95
C THR A 587 -25.44 -23.40 16.23
N LEU A 588 -24.80 -22.24 16.30
CA LEU A 588 -23.41 -22.02 15.93
C LEU A 588 -22.59 -21.84 17.21
N LEU A 589 -21.51 -22.62 17.38
CA LEU A 589 -20.58 -22.43 18.48
C LEU A 589 -19.57 -21.35 18.07
N VAL A 590 -19.59 -20.20 18.74
CA VAL A 590 -18.77 -19.03 18.42
C VAL A 590 -17.70 -18.84 19.48
N SER A 591 -16.56 -18.25 19.08
CA SER A 591 -15.37 -17.99 19.91
C SER A 591 -14.53 -19.23 20.23
N SER A 592 -13.37 -18.98 20.85
CA SER A 592 -12.48 -20.03 21.37
C SER A 592 -13.18 -20.93 22.41
N LEU A 593 -14.13 -20.37 23.18
CA LEU A 593 -14.88 -21.09 24.19
C LEU A 593 -16.01 -21.94 23.59
N GLY A 594 -16.38 -21.74 22.33
CA GLY A 594 -17.51 -22.44 21.71
C GLY A 594 -18.85 -22.09 22.35
N VAL A 595 -19.07 -20.80 22.62
CA VAL A 595 -20.34 -20.30 23.16
C VAL A 595 -21.45 -20.56 22.15
N PRO A 596 -22.57 -21.18 22.53
CA PRO A 596 -23.66 -21.47 21.61
C PRO A 596 -24.46 -20.20 21.29
N TYR A 597 -24.59 -19.90 20.01
CA TYR A 597 -25.42 -18.82 19.46
C TYR A 597 -26.50 -19.42 18.55
N GLU A 598 -27.76 -19.01 18.73
CA GLU A 598 -28.85 -19.37 17.80
C GLU A 598 -28.87 -18.41 16.61
N ILE A 599 -28.98 -18.97 15.40
CA ILE A 599 -29.11 -18.17 14.18
C ILE A 599 -30.56 -17.69 14.05
N VAL A 600 -30.78 -16.38 14.17
CA VAL A 600 -32.13 -15.77 14.13
C VAL A 600 -32.47 -15.13 12.78
N GLY A 601 -31.50 -15.05 11.87
CA GLY A 601 -31.70 -14.46 10.55
C GLY A 601 -30.49 -14.54 9.61
N ILE A 602 -30.78 -14.26 8.34
CA ILE A 602 -29.81 -14.29 7.24
C ILE A 602 -29.83 -12.92 6.56
N VAL A 603 -28.65 -12.33 6.37
CA VAL A 603 -28.49 -11.02 5.75
C VAL A 603 -27.80 -11.14 4.38
N GLY A 604 -27.93 -10.08 3.59
CA GLY A 604 -27.25 -9.93 2.31
C GLY A 604 -25.73 -10.01 2.47
N ASP A 605 -25.07 -10.48 1.42
CA ASP A 605 -23.63 -10.64 1.39
C ASP A 605 -22.91 -9.29 1.30
N VAL A 606 -21.98 -9.04 2.22
CA VAL A 606 -21.11 -7.86 2.25
C VAL A 606 -19.69 -8.25 1.86
N ARG A 607 -18.99 -7.33 1.17
CA ARG A 607 -17.55 -7.46 0.90
C ARG A 607 -16.76 -6.75 2.00
N SER A 608 -16.66 -7.38 3.17
CA SER A 608 -16.04 -6.75 4.36
C SER A 608 -14.50 -6.76 4.36
N ILE A 609 -13.84 -7.65 3.61
CA ILE A 609 -12.37 -7.78 3.60
C ILE A 609 -11.74 -7.16 2.34
N ARG A 610 -12.16 -7.63 1.16
CA ARG A 610 -11.58 -7.25 -0.14
C ARG A 610 -12.65 -7.13 -1.20
N VAL A 611 -12.59 -6.07 -1.98
CA VAL A 611 -13.59 -5.79 -3.04
C VAL A 611 -13.51 -6.81 -4.17
N ASN A 612 -12.31 -7.31 -4.49
CA ASN A 612 -12.07 -8.26 -5.58
C ASN A 612 -12.32 -9.74 -5.22
N GLU A 613 -12.64 -10.06 -3.97
CA GLU A 613 -12.87 -11.45 -3.50
C GLU A 613 -14.36 -11.73 -3.28
N ALA A 614 -14.84 -12.92 -3.62
CA ALA A 614 -16.25 -13.27 -3.41
C ALA A 614 -16.63 -13.16 -1.91
N PRO A 615 -17.84 -12.71 -1.58
CA PRO A 615 -18.31 -12.66 -0.20
C PRO A 615 -18.24 -14.04 0.47
N GLY A 616 -17.82 -14.04 1.73
CA GLY A 616 -17.61 -15.25 2.51
C GLY A 616 -18.64 -15.45 3.62
N MET A 617 -18.35 -16.41 4.50
CA MET A 617 -19.03 -16.51 5.80
C MET A 617 -18.72 -15.25 6.59
N GLU A 618 -19.75 -14.56 7.04
CA GLU A 618 -19.69 -13.51 8.05
C GLU A 618 -20.79 -13.80 9.06
N PHE A 619 -20.55 -13.42 10.30
CA PHE A 619 -21.60 -13.44 11.32
C PHE A 619 -21.61 -12.15 12.11
N TYR A 620 -22.79 -11.75 12.50
CA TYR A 620 -23.05 -10.54 13.24
C TYR A 620 -23.52 -10.95 14.63
N LEU A 621 -23.00 -10.27 15.64
CA LEU A 621 -23.30 -10.47 17.05
C LEU A 621 -23.94 -9.18 17.59
N PRO A 622 -24.92 -9.27 18.50
CA PRO A 622 -25.55 -8.09 19.05
C PRO A 622 -24.58 -7.34 19.97
N TRP A 623 -24.41 -6.04 19.72
CA TRP A 623 -23.52 -5.16 20.48
C TRP A 623 -23.76 -5.23 21.99
N SER A 624 -25.02 -5.29 22.41
CA SER A 624 -25.45 -5.47 23.79
C SER A 624 -24.87 -6.70 24.48
N GLN A 625 -24.45 -7.75 23.75
CA GLN A 625 -23.94 -9.00 24.30
C GLN A 625 -22.41 -9.12 24.31
N GLU A 626 -21.70 -8.45 23.39
CA GLU A 626 -20.24 -8.62 23.16
C GLU A 626 -19.43 -7.30 23.22
N ASN A 627 -20.06 -6.13 23.46
CA ASN A 627 -19.47 -4.77 23.33
C ASN A 627 -17.99 -4.60 23.73
N PHE A 628 -17.13 -4.61 22.71
CA PHE A 628 -15.70 -4.39 22.83
C PHE A 628 -15.39 -2.93 23.23
N PRO A 629 -14.42 -2.67 24.14
CA PRO A 629 -14.02 -1.33 24.55
C PRO A 629 -13.26 -0.54 23.49
#